data_AF-A0A7J6RQQ0-F1
#
_entry.id   AF-A0A7J6RQQ0-F1
#
_cell.length_a   1.000
_cell.length_b   1.000
_cell.length_c   1.000
_cell.angle_alpha   90.00
_cell.angle_beta   90.00
_cell.angle_gamma   90.00
#
_symmetry.space_group_name_H-M   'P 1'
#
loop_
_entity.id
_entity.type
_entity.pdbx_description
1 polymer ?
#
loop_
_entity_poly.entity_id
_entity_poly.type
_entity_poly.pdbx_seq_one_letter_code
_entity_poly.pdbx_strand_id
1 'polypeptide(L)'
;PRACRHDAYVDLATAPPERVDSDEQLRHMAQAADSTHSLAGTPGLPDTVLAAVNFLRRVGLQNVKGLRESAIAYWSDRAVVLADEAAKVSASMPDNLRRIAGHLNIPLFKEMLHASHYPDEGLADDLIHGLCLHGSFGPLEGVFRTIPEGKRRPPTESLQDLLRDGPRRARLLISR
;
A
#
# COMPACT_ATOMS: atom_id res chain seq x y z
N PRO A 1 25.04 -4.91 -24.55
CA PRO A 1 23.63 -4.56 -24.84
C PRO A 1 22.72 -5.79 -24.69
N ARG A 2 22.19 -6.02 -23.49
CA ARG A 2 21.19 -7.07 -23.23
C ARG A 2 19.82 -6.43 -23.26
N ALA A 3 19.03 -6.78 -24.26
CA ALA A 3 17.63 -6.42 -24.36
C ALA A 3 16.87 -7.14 -23.24
N CYS A 4 16.30 -6.36 -22.31
CA CYS A 4 15.33 -6.88 -21.35
C CYS A 4 14.05 -7.24 -22.12
N ARG A 5 13.78 -8.55 -22.25
CA ARG A 5 12.49 -9.06 -22.69
C ARG A 5 11.42 -8.57 -21.72
N HIS A 6 10.47 -7.79 -22.25
CA HIS A 6 9.20 -7.50 -21.60
C HIS A 6 8.33 -8.76 -21.69
N ASP A 7 8.62 -9.74 -20.85
CA ASP A 7 7.76 -10.93 -20.75
C ASP A 7 6.55 -10.60 -19.87
N ALA A 8 5.37 -10.72 -20.47
CA ALA A 8 4.05 -10.87 -19.88
C ALA A 8 3.48 -9.69 -19.06
N TYR A 9 3.16 -8.59 -19.74
CA TYR A 9 1.94 -7.86 -19.37
C TYR A 9 0.77 -8.64 -19.99
N VAL A 10 -0.06 -9.28 -19.17
CA VAL A 10 -1.30 -9.89 -19.65
C VAL A 10 -2.12 -8.76 -20.26
N ASP A 11 -2.28 -8.80 -21.58
CA ASP A 11 -3.11 -7.87 -22.33
C ASP A 11 -4.58 -8.13 -21.96
N LEU A 12 -5.03 -7.48 -20.87
CA LEU A 12 -6.41 -7.53 -20.38
C LEU A 12 -7.42 -7.04 -21.43
N ALA A 13 -6.96 -6.43 -22.54
CA ALA A 13 -7.83 -5.98 -23.63
C ALA A 13 -8.23 -7.10 -24.61
N THR A 14 -7.52 -8.25 -24.63
CA THR A 14 -7.78 -9.34 -25.58
C THR A 14 -8.41 -10.59 -24.94
N ALA A 15 -8.64 -10.59 -23.63
CA ALA A 15 -9.43 -11.65 -23.00
C ALA A 15 -10.89 -11.58 -23.51
N PRO A 16 -11.44 -12.66 -24.10
CA PRO A 16 -12.86 -12.69 -24.41
C PRO A 16 -13.63 -12.46 -23.10
N PRO A 17 -14.75 -11.71 -23.10
CA PRO A 17 -15.54 -11.57 -21.90
C PRO A 17 -16.05 -12.96 -21.54
N GLU A 18 -15.42 -13.61 -20.57
CA GLU A 18 -16.02 -14.78 -19.93
C GLU A 18 -17.38 -14.32 -19.43
N ARG A 19 -18.44 -14.83 -20.06
CA ARG A 19 -19.80 -14.70 -19.56
C ARG A 19 -19.88 -15.57 -18.32
N VAL A 20 -19.29 -15.11 -17.23
CA VAL A 20 -19.50 -15.74 -15.95
C VAL A 20 -20.93 -15.39 -15.54
N ASP A 21 -21.75 -16.41 -15.36
CA ASP A 21 -23.11 -16.24 -14.88
C ASP A 21 -23.06 -15.53 -13.52
N SER A 22 -23.64 -14.34 -13.46
CA SER A 22 -23.63 -13.50 -12.26
C SER A 22 -24.27 -14.23 -11.07
N ASP A 23 -25.21 -15.13 -11.34
CA ASP A 23 -25.91 -15.90 -10.32
C ASP A 23 -25.07 -17.07 -9.79
N GLU A 24 -24.18 -17.62 -10.61
CA GLU A 24 -23.22 -18.65 -10.19
C GLU A 24 -22.12 -18.05 -9.31
N GLN A 25 -21.60 -16.88 -9.68
CA GLN A 25 -20.64 -16.15 -8.84
C GLN A 25 -21.22 -15.79 -7.48
N LEU A 26 -22.45 -15.27 -7.44
CA LEU A 26 -23.13 -14.96 -6.17
C LEU A 26 -23.33 -16.20 -5.29
N ARG A 27 -23.63 -17.35 -5.90
CA ARG A 27 -23.75 -18.63 -5.19
C ARG A 27 -22.41 -19.06 -4.57
N HIS A 28 -21.31 -19.00 -5.30
CA HIS A 28 -19.99 -19.32 -4.76
C HIS A 28 -19.55 -18.37 -3.65
N MET A 29 -19.85 -17.07 -3.79
CA MET A 29 -19.55 -16.09 -2.74
C MET A 29 -20.38 -16.32 -1.48
N ALA A 30 -21.65 -16.71 -1.61
CA ALA A 30 -22.48 -17.08 -0.48
C ALA A 30 -21.94 -18.33 0.23
N GLN A 31 -21.57 -19.37 -0.53
CA GLN A 31 -20.99 -20.59 0.03
C GLN A 31 -19.66 -20.33 0.76
N ALA A 32 -18.82 -19.43 0.23
CA ALA A 32 -17.59 -19.03 0.89
C ALA A 32 -17.84 -18.26 2.19
N ALA A 33 -18.84 -17.37 2.21
CA ALA A 33 -19.21 -16.61 3.41
C ALA A 33 -19.79 -17.50 4.52
N ASP A 34 -20.52 -18.55 4.14
CA ASP A 34 -21.14 -19.50 5.07
C ASP A 34 -20.17 -20.60 5.53
N SER A 35 -19.00 -20.72 4.87
CA SER A 35 -17.97 -21.68 5.26
C SER A 35 -17.32 -21.27 6.58
N THR A 36 -17.35 -22.17 7.56
CA THR A 36 -16.69 -21.99 8.87
C THR A 36 -15.41 -22.78 8.92
N HIS A 37 -14.37 -22.21 9.53
CA HIS A 37 -13.11 -22.93 9.70
C HIS A 37 -13.30 -24.03 10.77
N SER A 38 -13.02 -25.29 10.39
CA SER A 38 -13.35 -26.48 11.20
C SER A 38 -12.72 -26.49 12.59
N LEU A 39 -11.66 -25.72 12.83
CA LEU A 39 -10.97 -25.65 14.12
C LEU A 39 -11.37 -24.45 14.98
N ALA A 40 -12.00 -23.41 14.40
CA ALA A 40 -12.20 -22.13 15.08
C ALA A 40 -13.68 -21.76 15.26
N GLY A 41 -14.59 -22.33 14.48
CA GLY A 41 -16.02 -22.00 14.54
C GLY A 41 -16.35 -20.56 14.09
N THR A 42 -15.34 -19.78 13.69
CA THR A 42 -15.48 -18.44 13.12
C THR A 42 -15.71 -18.51 11.60
N PRO A 43 -16.29 -17.45 11.00
CA PRO A 43 -16.36 -17.34 9.54
C PRO A 43 -14.98 -17.60 8.93
N GLY A 44 -14.93 -18.35 7.83
CA GLY A 44 -13.69 -18.67 7.12
C GLY A 44 -13.05 -17.46 6.44
N LEU A 45 -13.81 -16.38 6.27
CA LEU A 45 -13.36 -15.14 5.63
C LEU A 45 -13.00 -14.06 6.67
N PRO A 46 -11.94 -13.27 6.43
CA PRO A 46 -11.65 -12.07 7.21
C PRO A 46 -12.84 -11.09 7.17
N ASP A 47 -13.05 -10.32 8.24
CA ASP A 47 -14.19 -9.41 8.39
C ASP A 47 -14.35 -8.42 7.24
N THR A 48 -13.23 -7.91 6.71
CA THR A 48 -13.21 -6.99 5.56
C THR A 48 -13.75 -7.65 4.29
N VAL A 49 -13.37 -8.90 4.04
CA VAL A 49 -13.82 -9.69 2.89
C VAL A 49 -15.29 -10.07 3.08
N LEU A 50 -15.68 -10.47 4.29
CA LEU A 50 -17.07 -10.81 4.62
C LEU A 50 -18.00 -9.60 4.41
N ALA A 51 -17.58 -8.41 4.85
CA ALA A 51 -18.32 -7.16 4.61
C ALA A 51 -18.47 -6.87 3.11
N ALA A 52 -17.42 -7.05 2.31
CA ALA A 52 -17.46 -6.85 0.87
C ALA A 52 -18.39 -7.85 0.16
N VAL A 53 -18.35 -9.13 0.54
CA VAL A 53 -19.27 -10.17 0.02
C VAL A 53 -20.72 -9.82 0.37
N ASN A 54 -20.98 -9.43 1.62
CA ASN A 54 -22.32 -9.03 2.06
C ASN A 54 -22.83 -7.79 1.32
N PHE A 55 -21.97 -6.82 1.06
CA PHE A 55 -22.32 -5.66 0.24
C PHE A 55 -22.70 -6.06 -1.19
N LEU A 56 -21.89 -6.90 -1.83
CA LEU A 56 -22.15 -7.41 -3.19
C LEU A 56 -23.47 -8.18 -3.25
N ARG A 57 -23.79 -8.99 -2.24
CA ARG A 57 -25.07 -9.71 -2.12
C ARG A 57 -26.26 -8.76 -1.99
N ARG A 58 -26.12 -7.67 -1.23
CA ARG A 58 -27.21 -6.70 -1.00
C ARG A 58 -27.48 -5.82 -2.22
N VAL A 59 -26.43 -5.34 -2.87
CA VAL A 59 -26.53 -4.37 -3.97
C VAL A 59 -26.68 -5.06 -5.33
N GLY A 60 -26.10 -6.25 -5.49
CA GLY A 60 -26.07 -7.01 -6.75
C GLY A 60 -24.86 -6.67 -7.60
N LEU A 61 -24.30 -7.68 -8.29
CA LEU A 61 -23.07 -7.56 -9.07
C LEU A 61 -23.16 -6.49 -10.18
N GLN A 62 -24.27 -6.44 -10.91
CA GLN A 62 -24.45 -5.50 -12.02
C GLN A 62 -24.52 -4.04 -11.53
N ASN A 63 -25.20 -3.80 -10.40
CA ASN A 63 -25.26 -2.46 -9.80
C ASN A 63 -23.87 -2.04 -9.30
N VAL A 64 -23.13 -2.93 -8.65
CA VAL A 64 -21.75 -2.63 -8.22
C VAL A 64 -20.83 -2.41 -9.42
N LYS A 65 -21.01 -3.15 -10.51
CA LYS A 65 -20.29 -2.91 -11.77
C LYS A 65 -20.60 -1.52 -12.32
N GLY A 66 -21.87 -1.13 -12.41
CA GLY A 66 -22.27 0.19 -12.87
C GLY A 66 -21.74 1.31 -11.96
N LEU A 67 -21.72 1.11 -10.64
CA LEU A 67 -21.11 2.06 -9.70
C LEU A 67 -19.60 2.19 -9.95
N ARG A 68 -18.88 1.09 -10.20
CA ARG A 68 -17.45 1.10 -10.51
C ARG A 68 -17.17 1.78 -11.85
N GLU A 69 -17.94 1.46 -12.88
CA GLU A 69 -17.84 2.11 -14.19
C GLU A 69 -18.06 3.62 -14.06
N SER A 70 -19.10 4.04 -13.32
CA SER A 70 -19.39 5.46 -13.06
C SER A 70 -18.26 6.15 -12.29
N ALA A 71 -17.70 5.50 -11.27
CA ALA A 71 -16.60 6.05 -10.50
C ALA A 71 -15.32 6.20 -11.34
N ILE A 72 -14.99 5.20 -12.16
CA ILE A 72 -13.84 5.26 -13.08
C ILE A 72 -14.03 6.37 -14.11
N ALA A 73 -15.23 6.48 -14.68
CA ALA A 73 -15.55 7.56 -15.63
C ALA A 73 -15.37 8.94 -14.98
N TYR A 74 -15.94 9.14 -13.78
CA TYR A 74 -15.78 10.38 -13.02
C TYR A 74 -14.31 10.74 -12.79
N TRP A 75 -13.49 9.81 -12.29
CA TRP A 75 -12.08 10.08 -12.04
C TRP A 75 -11.27 10.28 -13.33
N SER A 76 -11.66 9.64 -14.42
CA SER A 76 -11.05 9.85 -15.74
C SER A 76 -11.33 11.26 -16.26
N ASP A 77 -12.57 11.73 -16.14
CA ASP A 77 -12.94 13.09 -16.51
C ASP A 77 -12.21 14.12 -15.64
N ARG A 78 -12.12 13.88 -14.33
CA ARG A 78 -11.32 14.72 -13.42
C ARG A 78 -9.85 14.76 -13.82
N ALA A 79 -9.27 13.63 -14.23
CA ALA A 79 -7.87 13.55 -14.67
C ALA A 79 -7.59 14.47 -15.85
N VAL A 80 -8.52 14.55 -16.81
CA VAL A 80 -8.42 15.44 -17.98
C VAL A 80 -8.50 16.90 -17.56
N VAL A 81 -9.47 17.25 -16.69
CA VAL A 81 -9.63 18.62 -16.19
C VAL A 81 -8.39 19.12 -15.44
N LEU A 82 -7.72 18.24 -14.70
CA LEU A 82 -6.55 18.58 -13.89
C LEU A 82 -5.21 18.47 -14.65
N ALA A 83 -5.22 18.11 -15.93
CA ALA A 83 -3.99 17.85 -16.69
C ALA A 83 -3.03 19.05 -16.70
N ASP A 84 -3.55 20.27 -16.91
CA ASP A 84 -2.75 21.48 -16.95
C ASP A 84 -2.16 21.83 -15.58
N GLU A 85 -2.91 21.59 -14.51
CA GLU A 85 -2.43 21.78 -13.13
C GLU A 85 -1.34 20.77 -12.78
N ALA A 86 -1.54 19.50 -13.16
CA ALA A 86 -0.54 18.45 -12.98
C ALA A 86 0.77 18.79 -13.71
N ALA A 87 0.70 19.36 -14.92
CA ALA A 87 1.88 19.82 -15.65
C ALA A 87 2.62 20.95 -14.91
N LYS A 88 1.89 21.90 -14.32
CA LYS A 88 2.48 22.99 -13.51
C LYS A 88 3.15 22.45 -12.25
N VAL A 89 2.50 21.52 -11.55
CA VAL A 89 3.06 20.87 -10.35
C VAL A 89 4.30 20.06 -10.71
N SER A 90 4.27 19.29 -11.80
CA SER A 90 5.44 18.55 -12.29
C SER A 90 6.61 19.50 -12.62
N ALA A 91 6.32 20.65 -13.24
CA ALA A 91 7.34 21.65 -13.56
C ALA A 91 7.95 22.35 -12.34
N SER A 92 7.22 22.44 -11.21
CA SER A 92 7.75 23.03 -9.97
C SER A 92 8.56 22.03 -9.12
N MET A 93 8.42 20.72 -9.35
CA MET A 93 9.16 19.70 -8.61
C MET A 93 10.67 19.75 -8.87
N PRO A 94 11.53 19.48 -7.86
CA PRO A 94 12.94 19.20 -8.05
C PRO A 94 13.20 18.05 -9.04
N ASP A 95 14.27 18.10 -9.83
CA ASP A 95 14.55 17.12 -10.91
C ASP A 95 14.57 15.65 -10.44
N ASN A 96 15.11 15.39 -9.26
CA ASN A 96 15.13 14.05 -8.66
C ASN A 96 13.72 13.54 -8.35
N LEU A 97 12.84 14.40 -7.85
CA LEU A 97 11.45 14.05 -7.54
C LEU A 97 10.61 13.97 -8.81
N ARG A 98 10.81 14.90 -9.75
CA ARG A 98 10.13 14.92 -11.05
C ARG A 98 10.37 13.63 -11.86
N ARG A 99 11.58 13.06 -11.79
CA ARG A 99 11.88 11.76 -12.42
C ARG A 99 11.07 10.60 -11.85
N ILE A 100 10.65 10.69 -10.59
CA ILE A 100 9.93 9.62 -9.88
C ILE A 100 8.42 9.86 -9.96
N ALA A 101 7.97 11.06 -9.63
CA ALA A 101 6.56 11.41 -9.45
C ALA A 101 6.02 12.40 -10.50
N GLY A 102 6.87 12.99 -11.34
CA GLY A 102 6.47 14.04 -12.28
C GLY A 102 5.58 13.59 -13.44
N HIS A 103 5.41 12.28 -13.63
CA HIS A 103 4.44 11.71 -14.58
C HIS A 103 3.07 11.43 -13.94
N LEU A 104 2.95 11.57 -12.62
CA LEU A 104 1.72 11.34 -11.88
C LEU A 104 0.87 12.61 -11.87
N ASN A 105 -0.45 12.44 -11.95
CA ASN A 105 -1.40 13.52 -11.72
C ASN A 105 -1.59 13.72 -10.21
N ILE A 106 -0.63 14.36 -9.56
CA ILE A 106 -0.65 14.59 -8.11
C ILE A 106 -1.90 15.35 -7.63
N PRO A 107 -2.40 16.39 -8.34
CA PRO A 107 -3.67 17.03 -7.97
C PRO A 107 -4.85 16.05 -7.91
N LEU A 108 -4.99 15.19 -8.92
CA LEU A 108 -6.03 14.16 -8.92
C LEU A 108 -5.85 13.19 -7.76
N PHE A 109 -4.62 12.76 -7.50
CA PHE A 109 -4.31 11.88 -6.37
C PHE A 109 -4.74 12.51 -5.04
N LYS A 110 -4.48 13.80 -4.85
CA LYS A 110 -4.92 14.56 -3.66
C LYS A 110 -6.44 14.54 -3.51
N GLU A 111 -7.20 14.76 -4.58
CA GLU A 111 -8.67 14.67 -4.56
C GLU A 111 -9.15 13.27 -4.19
N MET A 112 -8.52 12.22 -4.72
CA MET A 112 -8.86 10.83 -4.42
C MET A 112 -8.58 10.47 -2.96
N LEU A 113 -7.46 10.94 -2.39
CA LEU A 113 -7.14 10.72 -0.97
C LEU A 113 -8.23 11.33 -0.07
N HIS A 114 -8.60 12.58 -0.31
CA HIS A 114 -9.65 13.26 0.44
C HIS A 114 -11.01 12.56 0.29
N ALA A 115 -11.38 12.17 -0.94
CA ALA A 115 -12.63 11.46 -1.21
C ALA A 115 -12.69 10.06 -0.57
N SER A 116 -11.54 9.41 -0.38
CA SER A 116 -11.44 8.11 0.28
C SER A 116 -11.31 8.19 1.80
N HIS A 117 -11.27 9.40 2.37
CA HIS A 117 -10.95 9.63 3.78
C HIS A 117 -9.65 8.92 4.21
N TYR A 118 -8.65 8.96 3.34
CA TYR A 118 -7.35 8.37 3.64
C TYR A 118 -6.72 9.10 4.83
N PRO A 119 -6.18 8.40 5.84
CA PRO A 119 -5.73 9.03 7.09
C PRO A 119 -4.53 9.98 6.92
N ASP A 120 -3.76 9.81 5.85
CA ASP A 120 -2.60 10.65 5.53
C ASP A 120 -2.89 11.52 4.30
N GLU A 121 -3.51 12.67 4.53
CA GLU A 121 -3.77 13.67 3.49
C GLU A 121 -2.50 14.41 3.03
N GLY A 122 -1.43 14.36 3.85
CA GLY A 122 -0.14 15.00 3.58
C GLY A 122 0.68 14.27 2.51
N LEU A 123 0.35 13.00 2.22
CA LEU A 123 1.06 12.16 1.27
C LEU A 123 1.21 12.80 -0.13
N ALA A 124 0.19 13.50 -0.62
CA ALA A 124 0.28 14.18 -1.91
C ALA A 124 1.33 15.31 -1.90
N ASP A 125 1.41 16.05 -0.80
CA ASP A 125 2.37 17.14 -0.63
C ASP A 125 3.79 16.57 -0.41
N ASP A 126 3.92 15.44 0.27
CA ASP A 126 5.19 14.72 0.43
C ASP A 126 5.75 14.21 -0.92
N LEU A 127 4.90 13.85 -1.87
CA LEU A 127 5.34 13.48 -3.22
C LEU A 127 5.89 14.68 -4.01
N ILE A 128 5.39 15.88 -3.73
CA ILE A 128 5.83 17.12 -4.39
C ILE A 128 7.14 17.62 -3.78
N HIS A 129 7.21 17.66 -2.44
CA HIS A 129 8.30 18.28 -1.70
C HIS A 129 9.38 17.29 -1.25
N GLY A 130 9.09 15.99 -1.32
CA GLY A 130 9.92 14.91 -0.81
C GLY A 130 9.54 14.55 0.63
N LEU A 131 9.71 13.26 0.96
CA LEU A 131 9.48 12.76 2.30
C LEU A 131 10.58 13.24 3.24
N CYS A 132 10.15 13.83 4.36
CA CYS A 132 11.05 14.22 5.43
C CYS A 132 11.55 12.97 6.17
N LEU A 133 12.74 12.48 5.81
CA LEU A 133 13.34 11.30 6.45
C LEU A 133 13.91 11.59 7.85
N HIS A 134 13.89 12.86 8.28
CA HIS A 134 14.30 13.27 9.61
C HIS A 134 13.07 13.58 10.48
N GLY A 135 12.85 12.75 11.50
CA GLY A 135 11.83 12.97 12.51
C GLY A 135 12.42 12.72 13.88
N SER A 136 12.07 13.55 14.86
CA SER A 136 12.21 13.13 16.25
C SER A 136 11.06 12.18 16.52
N PHE A 137 11.36 10.89 16.74
CA PHE A 137 10.38 10.04 17.38
C PHE A 137 10.04 10.68 18.73
N GLY A 138 8.75 10.96 18.96
CA GLY A 138 8.28 11.21 20.32
C GLY A 138 8.70 10.02 21.20
N PRO A 139 8.80 10.18 22.53
CA PRO A 139 9.12 9.07 23.40
C PRO A 139 8.09 7.96 23.22
N LEU A 140 8.43 6.94 22.42
CA LEU A 140 7.61 5.75 22.25
C LEU A 140 7.70 4.98 23.55
N GLU A 141 6.67 5.13 24.40
CA GLU A 141 6.56 4.38 25.64
C GLU A 141 6.75 2.89 25.33
N GLY A 142 7.80 2.30 25.89
CA GLY A 142 8.04 0.86 25.83
C GLY A 142 8.92 0.35 24.67
N VAL A 143 9.16 1.11 23.60
CA VAL A 143 9.98 0.65 22.46
C VAL A 143 11.46 1.01 22.67
N PHE A 144 11.74 2.29 22.91
CA PHE A 144 13.06 2.77 23.27
C PHE A 144 13.02 3.22 24.73
N ARG A 145 13.16 2.27 25.65
CA ARG A 145 13.28 2.62 27.07
C ARG A 145 14.53 3.47 27.25
N THR A 146 14.36 4.76 27.53
CA THR A 146 15.42 5.59 28.08
C THR A 146 15.83 4.95 29.40
N ILE A 147 16.96 4.23 29.39
CA ILE A 147 17.49 3.64 30.61
C ILE A 147 17.90 4.82 31.51
N PRO A 148 17.33 4.97 32.72
CA PRO A 148 17.67 6.06 33.61
C PRO A 148 19.17 6.14 33.82
N GLU A 149 19.74 7.34 33.85
CA GLU A 149 21.14 7.55 34.20
C GLU A 149 21.39 6.90 35.58
N GLY A 150 22.26 5.89 35.63
CA GLY A 150 22.50 5.06 36.81
C GLY A 150 21.99 3.60 36.74
N LYS A 151 21.07 3.27 35.82
CA LYS A 151 20.65 1.87 35.53
C LYS A 151 21.23 1.32 34.23
N ARG A 152 22.00 2.13 33.49
CA ARG A 152 22.77 1.66 32.33
C ARG A 152 23.78 0.64 32.83
N ARG A 153 23.60 -0.63 32.46
CA ARG A 153 24.65 -1.63 32.65
C ARG A 153 25.87 -1.12 31.86
N PRO A 154 27.05 -1.01 32.47
CA PRO A 154 28.24 -0.71 31.70
C PRO A 154 28.37 -1.78 30.61
N PRO A 155 28.82 -1.41 29.39
CA PRO A 155 29.10 -2.40 28.38
C PRO A 155 30.06 -3.43 28.99
N THR A 156 29.63 -4.69 29.00
CA THR A 156 30.39 -5.80 29.61
C THR A 156 31.73 -6.02 28.93
N GLU A 157 31.90 -5.48 27.73
CA GLU A 157 33.09 -5.60 26.89
C GLU A 157 33.65 -4.22 26.60
N SER A 158 34.97 -4.09 26.69
CA SER A 158 35.65 -2.87 26.29
C SER A 158 35.59 -2.71 24.76
N LEU A 159 35.71 -1.47 24.27
CA LEU A 159 35.77 -1.20 22.83
C LEU A 159 36.89 -2.00 22.13
N GLN A 160 38.00 -2.24 22.83
CA GLN A 160 39.13 -3.00 22.31
C GLN A 160 38.81 -4.48 22.15
N ASP A 161 38.05 -5.05 23.08
CA ASP A 161 37.60 -6.44 23.02
C ASP A 161 36.58 -6.64 21.88
N LEU A 162 35.66 -5.67 21.71
CA LEU A 162 34.68 -5.70 20.63
C LEU A 162 35.32 -5.59 19.24
N LEU A 163 36.36 -4.77 19.08
CA LEU A 163 37.10 -4.64 17.83
C LEU A 163 37.94 -5.89 17.52
N ARG A 164 38.43 -6.58 18.56
CA ARG A 164 39.19 -7.83 18.41
C ARG A 164 38.29 -9.00 18.04
N ASP A 165 37.12 -9.14 18.68
CA ASP A 165 36.25 -10.32 18.53
C ASP A 165 35.07 -10.10 17.57
N GLY A 166 34.74 -8.87 17.23
CA GLY A 166 33.63 -8.50 16.33
C GLY A 166 33.63 -9.25 14.99
N PRO A 167 34.75 -9.31 14.25
CA PRO A 167 34.81 -10.01 12.97
C PRO A 167 34.56 -11.52 13.09
N ARG A 168 34.93 -12.14 14.22
CA ARG A 168 34.74 -13.57 14.49
C ARG A 168 33.30 -13.89 14.88
N ARG A 169 32.66 -13.02 15.66
CA ARG A 169 31.26 -13.18 16.07
C ARG A 169 30.26 -12.90 14.94
N ALA A 170 30.56 -11.95 14.05
CA ALA A 170 29.74 -11.70 12.86
C ALA A 170 29.62 -12.95 11.96
N ARG A 171 30.68 -13.76 11.86
CA ARG A 171 30.64 -15.04 11.13
C ARG A 171 29.73 -16.09 11.77
N LEU A 172 29.64 -16.13 13.10
CA LEU A 172 28.79 -17.09 13.83
C LEU A 172 27.30 -16.77 13.74
N LEU A 173 26.93 -15.50 13.52
CA LEU A 173 25.54 -15.07 13.37
C LEU A 173 25.01 -15.24 11.94
N ILE A 174 25.88 -15.34 10.94
CA ILE A 174 25.53 -15.56 9.53
C ILE A 174 25.43 -17.06 9.21
N SER A 175 25.91 -17.94 10.10
CA SER A 175 25.92 -19.39 9.92
C SER A 175 24.81 -20.13 10.70
N ARG A 176 23.69 -19.46 11.01
CA ARG A 176 22.48 -20.09 11.57
C ARG A 176 21.29 -19.87 10.67
#